data_AF-A0A350XGR6-F1
#
_entry.id   AF-A0A350XGR6-F1
#
_cell.length_a   1.000
_cell.length_b   1.000
_cell.length_c   1.000
_cell.angle_alpha   90.00
_cell.angle_beta   90.00
_cell.angle_gamma   90.00
#
_symmetry.space_group_name_H-M   'P 1'
#
loop_
_entity.id
_entity.type
_entity.pdbx_description
1 polymer ?
#
loop_
_entity_poly.entity_id
_entity_poly.type
_entity_poly.pdbx_seq_one_letter_code
_entity_poly.pdbx_strand_id
1 'polypeptide(L)'
;FHADPHPGNIAVSPEGALIFYDFGMMGQIKPNIRENLMETLFGIAEKNGDRVVTSLVELGALAPVDDMGPVRRSVQYMLDHFMDKPFENQSVTAIADDLYEIAYDQPFRFPATFTFVMRAFSTLEGVGKGLDPEFNFMEVAQPFAMQLMTNGKGPDPTNTILGEISRQAVQVGSTALGLPRRLEETLEKLERGDLRVRVRSTETDRLIRRLGGMQMGTNYALIISAFTLSATILLVHNMVWLAALAGLVAAGTGLALFRLLRRLDRFERMF
;
A
#
# COMPACT_ATOMS: atom_id res chain seq x y z
N PHE A 1 -3.90 -24.98 8.70
CA PHE A 1 -5.05 -24.06 8.69
C PHE A 1 -6.08 -24.62 7.73
N HIS A 2 -7.36 -24.34 8.00
CA HIS A 2 -8.47 -24.67 7.12
C HIS A 2 -8.72 -23.45 6.21
N ALA A 3 -8.61 -23.61 4.89
CA ALA A 3 -8.68 -22.49 3.96
C ALA A 3 -10.11 -22.10 3.53
N ASP A 4 -11.11 -22.92 3.84
CA ASP A 4 -12.51 -22.68 3.44
C ASP A 4 -13.55 -23.13 4.49
N PRO A 5 -13.57 -22.50 5.69
CA PRO A 5 -14.46 -22.88 6.79
C PRO A 5 -15.90 -22.38 6.55
N HIS A 6 -16.57 -22.80 5.47
CA HIS A 6 -17.91 -22.32 5.14
C HIS A 6 -19.00 -22.95 6.02
N PRO A 7 -20.20 -22.33 6.14
CA PRO A 7 -21.27 -22.82 7.02
C PRO A 7 -21.69 -24.27 6.78
N GLY A 8 -21.71 -24.74 5.53
CA GLY A 8 -22.01 -26.14 5.22
C GLY A 8 -20.98 -27.17 5.72
N ASN A 9 -19.78 -26.75 6.14
CA ASN A 9 -18.69 -27.61 6.60
C ASN A 9 -18.49 -27.53 8.12
N ILE A 10 -19.29 -26.72 8.83
CA ILE A 10 -19.16 -26.49 10.27
C ILE A 10 -20.55 -26.57 10.92
N ALA A 11 -20.65 -27.32 12.02
CA ALA A 11 -21.82 -27.33 12.89
C ALA A 11 -21.43 -27.05 14.34
N VAL A 12 -22.43 -26.75 15.16
CA VAL A 12 -22.28 -26.56 16.60
C VAL A 12 -23.00 -27.71 17.31
N SER A 13 -22.31 -28.40 18.22
CA SER A 13 -22.90 -29.44 19.06
C SER A 13 -23.84 -28.81 20.10
N PRO A 14 -24.76 -29.59 20.71
CA PRO A 14 -25.61 -29.10 21.80
C PRO A 14 -24.83 -28.52 22.99
N GLU A 15 -23.59 -28.97 23.19
CA GLU A 15 -22.66 -28.51 24.23
C GLU A 15 -21.84 -27.27 23.80
N GLY A 16 -22.03 -26.77 22.58
CA GLY A 16 -21.33 -25.60 22.04
C GLY A 16 -20.00 -25.90 21.36
N ALA A 17 -19.64 -27.16 21.12
CA ALA A 17 -18.41 -27.52 20.42
C ALA A 17 -18.57 -27.37 18.89
N LEU A 18 -17.51 -26.93 18.20
CA LEU A 18 -17.49 -26.88 16.75
C LEU A 18 -17.18 -28.25 16.14
N ILE A 19 -18.00 -28.68 15.19
CA ILE A 19 -17.88 -29.93 14.44
C ILE A 19 -17.51 -29.59 13.00
N PHE A 20 -16.38 -30.10 12.51
CA PHE A 20 -15.93 -29.93 11.13
C PHE A 20 -16.22 -31.17 10.30
N TYR A 21 -16.89 -31.01 9.16
CA TYR A 21 -17.26 -32.12 8.27
C TYR A 21 -16.25 -32.37 7.15
N ASP A 22 -15.58 -31.31 6.68
CA ASP A 22 -14.67 -31.34 5.54
C ASP A 22 -13.27 -30.85 5.95
N PHE A 23 -12.26 -31.48 5.36
CA PHE A 23 -10.84 -31.15 5.51
C PHE A 23 -10.12 -31.11 4.14
N GLY A 24 -10.86 -31.01 3.03
CA GLY A 24 -10.33 -31.04 1.67
C GLY A 24 -9.44 -29.84 1.33
N MET A 25 -9.61 -28.71 2.01
CA MET A 25 -8.81 -27.50 1.82
C MET A 25 -7.95 -27.17 3.05
N MET A 26 -7.09 -28.12 3.43
CA MET A 26 -6.13 -27.95 4.52
C MET A 26 -4.75 -27.56 4.01
N GLY A 27 -4.16 -26.53 4.62
CA GLY A 27 -2.81 -26.05 4.33
C GLY A 27 -1.90 -26.06 5.55
N GLN A 28 -0.59 -26.16 5.33
CA GLN A 28 0.42 -25.93 6.37
C GLN A 28 1.17 -24.64 6.08
N ILE A 29 1.42 -23.86 7.12
CA ILE A 29 2.20 -22.62 7.03
C ILE A 29 3.47 -22.83 7.85
N LYS A 30 4.63 -22.53 7.25
CA LYS A 30 5.91 -22.58 7.95
C LYS A 30 5.91 -21.55 9.11
N PRO A 31 6.54 -21.84 10.26
CA PRO A 31 6.50 -20.95 11.43
C PRO A 31 6.88 -19.50 11.13
N ASN A 32 7.93 -19.29 10.33
CA ASN A 32 8.40 -17.95 9.93
C ASN A 32 7.37 -17.18 9.08
N ILE A 33 6.70 -17.86 8.14
CA ILE A 33 5.63 -17.24 7.33
C ILE A 33 4.44 -16.93 8.22
N ARG A 34 4.11 -17.82 9.17
CA ARG A 34 3.01 -17.62 10.11
C ARG A 34 3.24 -16.39 10.98
N GLU A 35 4.45 -16.22 11.52
CA GLU A 35 4.80 -15.05 12.36
C GLU A 35 4.67 -13.75 11.59
N ASN A 36 5.30 -13.65 10.42
CA ASN A 36 5.23 -12.42 9.62
C ASN A 36 3.80 -12.13 9.15
N LEU A 37 3.00 -13.16 8.87
CA LEU A 37 1.58 -13.02 8.54
C LEU A 37 0.78 -12.46 9.73
N MET A 38 1.06 -12.93 10.95
CA MET A 38 0.44 -12.36 12.15
C MET A 38 0.86 -10.90 12.33
N GLU A 39 2.14 -10.57 12.16
CA GLU A 39 2.65 -9.19 12.21
C GLU A 39 1.92 -8.28 11.21
N THR A 40 1.66 -8.75 9.99
CA THR A 40 0.86 -8.01 9.00
C THR A 40 -0.57 -7.77 9.49
N LEU A 41 -1.26 -8.78 10.01
CA LEU A 41 -2.62 -8.64 10.54
C LEU A 41 -2.69 -7.70 11.74
N PHE A 42 -1.70 -7.74 12.63
CA PHE A 42 -1.62 -6.81 13.75
C PHE A 42 -1.35 -5.38 13.30
N GLY A 43 -0.45 -5.19 12.34
CA GLY A 43 -0.24 -3.89 11.73
C GLY A 43 -1.53 -3.32 11.13
N ILE A 44 -2.37 -4.17 10.52
CA ILE A 44 -3.67 -3.77 10.01
C ILE A 44 -4.63 -3.38 11.15
N ALA A 45 -4.77 -4.23 12.17
CA ALA A 45 -5.68 -4.01 13.30
C ALA A 45 -5.33 -2.75 14.12
N GLU A 46 -4.03 -2.48 14.30
CA GLU A 46 -3.52 -1.29 15.01
C GLU A 46 -3.48 -0.04 14.11
N LYS A 47 -3.89 -0.15 12.85
CA LYS A 47 -3.74 0.89 11.82
C LYS A 47 -2.30 1.43 11.75
N ASN A 48 -1.31 0.53 11.85
CA ASN A 48 0.12 0.83 11.84
C ASN A 48 0.74 0.44 10.48
N GLY A 49 0.82 1.41 9.57
CA GLY A 49 1.36 1.21 8.22
C GLY A 49 2.83 0.80 8.19
N ASP A 50 3.64 1.25 9.15
CA ASP A 50 5.06 0.88 9.24
C ASP A 50 5.24 -0.61 9.53
N ARG A 51 4.43 -1.14 10.45
CA ARG A 51 4.42 -2.56 10.81
C ARG A 51 3.93 -3.44 9.65
N VAL A 52 2.90 -2.98 8.94
CA VAL A 52 2.40 -3.66 7.72
C VAL A 52 3.46 -3.70 6.63
N VAL A 53 4.09 -2.57 6.30
CA VAL A 53 5.12 -2.54 5.25
C VAL A 53 6.31 -3.42 5.61
N THR A 54 6.77 -3.37 6.86
CA THR A 54 7.92 -4.17 7.31
C THR A 54 7.62 -5.67 7.20
N SER A 55 6.47 -6.12 7.70
CA SER A 55 6.07 -7.53 7.62
C SER A 55 5.83 -8.01 6.19
N LEU A 56 5.30 -7.16 5.29
CA LEU A 56 5.15 -7.49 3.87
C LEU A 56 6.49 -7.67 3.15
N VAL A 57 7.52 -6.90 3.53
CA VAL A 57 8.89 -7.10 3.02
C VAL A 57 9.47 -8.42 3.51
N GLU A 58 9.30 -8.73 4.79
CA GLU A 58 9.79 -9.99 5.38
C GLU A 58 9.06 -11.22 4.84
N LEU A 59 7.80 -11.07 4.43
CA LEU A 59 7.04 -12.10 3.69
C LEU A 59 7.50 -12.27 2.24
N GLY A 60 8.32 -11.35 1.71
CA GLY A 60 8.67 -11.27 0.30
C GLY A 60 7.52 -10.83 -0.60
N ALA A 61 6.44 -10.30 0.00
CA ALA A 61 5.28 -9.78 -0.73
C ALA A 61 5.55 -8.40 -1.35
N LEU A 62 6.48 -7.64 -0.75
CA LEU A 62 6.92 -6.34 -1.21
C LEU A 62 8.45 -6.34 -1.37
N ALA A 63 8.95 -5.90 -2.53
CA ALA A 63 10.37 -5.72 -2.73
C ALA A 63 10.87 -4.50 -1.95
N PRO A 64 11.97 -4.61 -1.17
CA PRO A 64 12.54 -3.45 -0.50
C PRO A 64 13.13 -2.48 -1.54
N VAL A 65 12.80 -1.20 -1.41
CA VAL A 65 13.37 -0.11 -2.19
C VAL A 65 14.15 0.85 -1.30
N ASP A 66 14.99 1.69 -1.90
CA ASP A 66 15.85 2.63 -1.17
C ASP A 66 15.06 3.60 -0.28
N ASP A 67 13.87 4.03 -0.71
CA ASP A 67 12.95 4.85 0.08
C ASP A 67 11.56 4.19 0.18
N MET A 68 11.31 3.57 1.33
CA MET A 68 10.02 2.97 1.69
C MET A 68 9.04 3.99 2.27
N GLY A 69 9.45 5.24 2.50
CA GLY A 69 8.62 6.28 3.12
C GLY A 69 7.31 6.55 2.37
N PRO A 70 7.32 6.66 1.03
CA PRO A 70 6.08 6.83 0.29
C PRO A 70 5.18 5.59 0.36
N VAL A 71 5.74 4.38 0.25
CA VAL A 71 4.95 3.13 0.38
C VAL A 71 4.26 3.06 1.75
N ARG A 72 4.97 3.41 2.83
CA ARG A 72 4.40 3.51 4.19
C ARG A 72 3.24 4.49 4.27
N ARG A 73 3.39 5.71 3.72
CA ARG A 73 2.31 6.71 3.70
C ARG A 73 1.09 6.21 2.94
N SER A 74 1.30 5.49 1.84
CA SER A 74 0.24 4.93 1.01
C SER A 74 -0.52 3.81 1.71
N VAL A 75 0.21 2.87 2.33
CA VAL A 75 -0.37 1.82 3.16
C VAL A 75 -1.13 2.44 4.32
N GLN A 76 -0.55 3.42 5.03
CA GLN A 76 -1.21 4.13 6.12
C GLN A 76 -2.52 4.80 5.65
N TYR A 77 -2.47 5.52 4.53
CA TYR A 77 -3.66 6.13 3.94
C TYR A 77 -4.77 5.09 3.69
N MET A 78 -4.42 3.90 3.19
CA MET A 78 -5.41 2.84 3.02
C MET A 78 -5.97 2.31 4.35
N LEU A 79 -5.11 2.09 5.34
CA LEU A 79 -5.54 1.64 6.68
C LEU A 79 -6.52 2.64 7.30
N ASP A 80 -6.29 3.94 7.09
CA ASP A 80 -7.13 5.00 7.64
C ASP A 80 -8.49 5.11 6.93
N HIS A 81 -8.58 4.80 5.63
CA HIS A 81 -9.77 5.07 4.80
C HIS A 81 -10.58 3.84 4.37
N PHE A 82 -9.99 2.64 4.40
CA PHE A 82 -10.61 1.44 3.81
C PHE A 82 -10.91 0.33 4.81
N MET A 83 -10.31 0.35 6.01
CA MET A 83 -10.49 -0.73 7.01
C MET A 83 -11.84 -0.71 7.73
N ASP A 84 -12.60 0.38 7.64
CA ASP A 84 -13.93 0.46 8.26
C ASP A 84 -15.03 -0.14 7.35
N LYS A 85 -14.68 -0.70 6.18
CA LYS A 85 -15.62 -1.35 5.25
C LYS A 85 -15.52 -2.88 5.34
N PRO A 86 -16.63 -3.62 5.22
CA PRO A 86 -16.62 -5.09 5.18
C PRO A 86 -15.67 -5.62 4.11
N PHE A 87 -14.82 -6.61 4.46
CA PHE A 87 -13.89 -7.24 3.53
C PHE A 87 -14.60 -7.96 2.37
N GLU A 88 -15.88 -8.30 2.50
CA GLU A 88 -16.69 -8.92 1.44
C GLU A 88 -16.84 -8.06 0.17
N ASN A 89 -16.71 -6.74 0.28
CA ASN A 89 -16.91 -5.81 -0.85
C ASN A 89 -15.61 -5.32 -1.51
N GLN A 90 -14.45 -5.76 -1.02
CA GLN A 90 -13.15 -5.38 -1.59
C GLN A 90 -12.41 -6.62 -2.07
N SER A 91 -12.26 -6.77 -3.39
CA SER A 91 -11.44 -7.86 -3.90
C SER A 91 -9.98 -7.64 -3.47
N VAL A 92 -9.31 -8.70 -2.99
CA VAL A 92 -7.88 -8.67 -2.66
C VAL A 92 -7.05 -8.18 -3.87
N THR A 93 -7.52 -8.46 -5.08
CA THR A 93 -7.01 -7.91 -6.34
C THR A 93 -7.15 -6.40 -6.45
N ALA A 94 -8.30 -5.81 -6.10
CA ALA A 94 -8.49 -4.36 -6.13
C ALA A 94 -7.61 -3.66 -5.08
N ILE A 95 -7.47 -4.23 -3.88
CA ILE A 95 -6.54 -3.73 -2.86
C ILE A 95 -5.09 -3.84 -3.36
N ALA A 96 -4.75 -4.94 -4.04
CA ALA A 96 -3.43 -5.13 -4.63
C ALA A 96 -3.16 -4.16 -5.80
N ASP A 97 -4.15 -3.86 -6.63
CA ASP A 97 -4.07 -2.90 -7.74
C ASP A 97 -3.94 -1.47 -7.21
N ASP A 98 -4.73 -1.10 -6.19
CA ASP A 98 -4.63 0.18 -5.49
C ASP A 98 -3.25 0.31 -4.82
N LEU A 99 -2.77 -0.75 -4.16
CA LEU A 99 -1.41 -0.78 -3.62
C LEU A 99 -0.33 -0.67 -4.70
N TYR A 100 -0.54 -1.28 -5.87
CA TYR A 100 0.39 -1.25 -6.99
C TYR A 100 0.50 0.16 -7.59
N GLU A 101 -0.64 0.84 -7.80
CA GLU A 101 -0.65 2.23 -8.30
C GLU A 101 0.06 3.19 -7.34
N ILE A 102 -0.03 2.95 -6.03
CA ILE A 102 0.54 3.87 -5.03
C ILE A 102 1.98 3.49 -4.62
N ALA A 103 2.40 2.23 -4.76
CA ALA A 103 3.74 1.77 -4.41
C ALA A 103 4.82 2.00 -5.50
N TYR A 104 4.67 3.00 -6.37
CA TYR A 104 5.63 3.35 -7.44
C TYR A 104 5.96 2.19 -8.40
N ASP A 105 4.95 1.57 -9.00
CA ASP A 105 5.13 0.48 -9.97
C ASP A 105 5.88 -0.74 -9.38
N GLN A 106 5.97 -0.86 -8.04
CA GLN A 106 6.59 -2.02 -7.41
C GLN A 106 5.67 -3.22 -7.52
N PRO A 107 6.12 -4.35 -8.08
CA PRO A 107 5.29 -5.54 -8.20
C PRO A 107 5.03 -6.12 -6.81
N PHE A 108 3.82 -5.89 -6.29
CA PHE A 108 3.28 -6.68 -5.19
C PHE A 108 3.20 -8.14 -5.62
N ARG A 109 3.76 -9.04 -4.81
CA ARG A 109 3.76 -10.49 -5.09
C ARG A 109 3.29 -11.24 -3.85
N PHE A 110 1.98 -11.30 -3.65
CA PHE A 110 1.45 -12.12 -2.56
C PHE A 110 1.77 -13.60 -2.81
N PRO A 111 2.37 -14.31 -1.83
CA PRO A 111 2.48 -15.76 -1.90
C PRO A 111 1.09 -16.38 -2.07
N ALA A 112 0.95 -17.42 -2.88
CA ALA A 112 -0.35 -18.08 -3.10
C ALA A 112 -1.04 -18.52 -1.80
N THR A 113 -0.25 -18.89 -0.78
CA THR A 113 -0.73 -19.21 0.58
C THR A 113 -1.50 -18.07 1.24
N PHE A 114 -1.15 -16.82 0.96
CA PHE A 114 -1.82 -15.64 1.51
C PHE A 114 -3.26 -15.54 1.02
N THR A 115 -3.50 -15.82 -0.27
CA THR A 115 -4.85 -15.83 -0.86
C THR A 115 -5.77 -16.82 -0.15
N PHE A 116 -5.26 -18.01 0.20
CA PHE A 116 -6.04 -19.01 0.93
C PHE A 116 -6.35 -18.59 2.37
N VAL A 117 -5.43 -17.89 3.04
CA VAL A 117 -5.69 -17.37 4.39
C VAL A 117 -6.72 -16.23 4.35
N MET A 118 -6.58 -15.30 3.41
CA MET A 118 -7.55 -14.21 3.24
C MET A 118 -8.95 -14.74 2.94
N ARG A 119 -9.07 -15.74 2.05
CA ARG A 119 -10.34 -16.40 1.77
C ARG A 119 -10.95 -17.01 3.04
N ALA A 120 -10.14 -17.67 3.87
CA ALA A 120 -10.62 -18.26 5.12
C ALA A 120 -11.17 -17.19 6.07
N PHE A 121 -10.46 -16.06 6.23
CA PHE A 121 -10.91 -14.95 7.06
C PHE A 121 -12.20 -14.30 6.53
N SER A 122 -12.29 -14.02 5.23
CA SER A 122 -13.51 -13.48 4.64
C SER A 122 -14.70 -14.43 4.83
N THR A 123 -14.48 -15.73 4.70
CA THR A 123 -15.52 -16.73 4.93
C THR A 123 -15.98 -16.72 6.38
N LEU A 124 -15.05 -16.69 7.34
CA LEU A 124 -15.36 -16.63 8.78
C LEU A 124 -16.07 -15.33 9.15
N GLU A 125 -15.67 -14.19 8.58
CA GLU A 125 -16.34 -12.91 8.80
C GLU A 125 -17.77 -12.95 8.25
N GLY A 126 -17.98 -13.49 7.05
CA GLY A 126 -19.32 -13.65 6.46
C GLY A 126 -20.22 -14.57 7.29
N VAL A 127 -19.69 -15.69 7.79
CA VAL A 127 -20.42 -16.57 8.74
C VAL A 127 -20.76 -15.80 10.02
N GLY A 128 -19.78 -15.10 10.60
CA GLY A 128 -19.95 -14.33 11.82
C GLY A 128 -21.00 -13.24 11.68
N LYS A 129 -20.98 -12.48 10.58
CA LYS A 129 -21.98 -11.46 10.24
C LYS A 129 -23.37 -12.02 9.97
N GLY A 130 -23.45 -13.24 9.47
CA GLY A 130 -24.70 -13.97 9.36
C GLY A 130 -25.35 -14.29 10.71
N LEU A 131 -24.56 -14.35 11.79
CA LEU A 131 -25.03 -14.64 13.15
C LEU A 131 -25.18 -13.36 14.00
N ASP A 132 -24.24 -12.44 13.88
CA ASP A 132 -24.21 -11.16 14.58
C ASP A 132 -23.80 -10.04 13.59
N PRO A 133 -24.71 -9.13 13.23
CA PRO A 133 -24.42 -8.05 12.28
C PRO A 133 -23.27 -7.12 12.69
N GLU A 134 -22.97 -6.99 13.98
CA GLU A 134 -21.87 -6.17 14.50
C GLU A 134 -20.55 -6.94 14.59
N PHE A 135 -20.53 -8.22 14.19
CA PHE A 135 -19.33 -9.04 14.25
C PHE A 135 -18.19 -8.49 13.39
N ASN A 136 -17.05 -8.26 14.04
CA ASN A 136 -15.78 -7.93 13.40
C ASN A 136 -14.75 -9.03 13.69
N PHE A 137 -14.40 -9.80 12.66
CA PHE A 137 -13.44 -10.90 12.79
C PHE A 137 -12.08 -10.44 13.34
N MET A 138 -11.60 -9.26 12.91
CA MET A 138 -10.27 -8.77 13.31
C MET A 138 -10.20 -8.44 14.80
N GLU A 139 -11.25 -7.84 15.35
CA GLU A 139 -11.34 -7.51 16.77
C GLU A 139 -11.40 -8.78 17.64
N VAL A 140 -12.20 -9.77 17.23
CA VAL A 140 -12.34 -11.03 17.95
C VAL A 140 -11.06 -11.88 17.87
N ALA A 141 -10.36 -11.86 16.74
CA ALA A 141 -9.14 -12.63 16.54
C ALA A 141 -7.90 -12.04 17.23
N GLN A 142 -7.89 -10.73 17.50
CA GLN A 142 -6.76 -10.00 18.09
C GLN A 142 -6.16 -10.66 19.35
N PRO A 143 -6.94 -11.01 20.40
CA PRO A 143 -6.39 -11.62 21.61
C PRO A 143 -5.79 -13.01 21.35
N PHE A 144 -6.39 -13.81 20.46
CA PHE A 144 -5.90 -15.15 20.12
C PHE A 144 -4.61 -15.09 19.32
N ALA A 145 -4.51 -14.16 18.37
CA ALA A 145 -3.28 -13.93 17.63
C ALA A 145 -2.15 -13.48 18.56
N MET A 146 -2.44 -12.69 19.60
CA MET A 146 -1.43 -12.19 20.54
C MET A 146 -0.90 -13.33 21.42
N GLN A 147 -1.80 -14.21 21.85
CA GLN A 147 -1.43 -15.45 22.54
C GLN A 147 -0.58 -16.37 21.65
N LEU A 148 -0.90 -16.50 20.36
CA LEU A 148 -0.11 -17.31 19.42
C LEU A 148 1.30 -16.75 19.19
N MET A 149 1.47 -15.43 19.15
CA MET A 149 2.78 -14.80 19.07
C MET A 149 3.60 -14.96 20.36
N THR A 150 2.92 -14.85 21.52
CA THR A 150 3.58 -14.97 22.82
C THR A 150 3.95 -16.41 23.15
N ASN A 151 3.11 -17.38 22.77
CA ASN A 151 3.33 -18.82 22.98
C ASN A 151 4.20 -19.46 21.88
N GLY A 152 4.27 -18.85 20.70
CA GLY A 152 5.17 -19.27 19.61
C GLY A 152 6.65 -19.02 19.91
N LYS A 153 6.94 -18.06 20.80
CA LYS A 153 8.20 -18.01 21.54
C LYS A 153 8.14 -19.12 22.60
N GLY A 154 8.60 -20.32 22.24
CA GLY A 154 8.69 -21.42 23.19
C GLY A 154 9.41 -20.99 24.48
N PRO A 155 9.20 -21.69 25.61
CA PRO A 155 9.95 -21.44 26.84
C PRO A 155 11.41 -21.82 26.60
N ASP A 156 12.20 -20.90 26.04
CA ASP A 156 13.65 -21.04 26.01
C ASP A 156 14.14 -20.78 27.43
N PRO A 157 14.77 -21.75 28.13
CA PRO A 157 15.21 -21.59 29.51
C PRO A 157 16.25 -20.47 29.69
N THR A 158 16.72 -19.87 28.60
CA THR A 158 17.67 -18.77 28.60
C THR A 158 17.02 -17.38 28.74
N ASN A 159 15.68 -17.27 28.73
CA ASN A 159 14.98 -16.00 28.92
C ASN A 159 14.76 -15.64 30.40
N THR A 160 15.68 -16.09 31.27
CA THR A 160 15.90 -15.37 32.52
C THR A 160 16.43 -14.00 32.15
N ILE A 161 15.90 -12.94 32.75
CA ILE A 161 16.34 -11.53 32.64
C ILE A 161 17.88 -11.37 32.66
N LEU A 162 18.59 -12.33 33.25
CA LEU A 162 20.05 -12.50 33.23
C LEU A 162 20.67 -12.65 31.82
N GLY A 163 19.98 -13.27 30.86
CA GLY A 163 20.42 -13.46 29.47
C GLY A 163 20.32 -12.19 28.65
N GLU A 164 19.26 -11.40 28.83
CA GLU A 164 19.13 -10.06 28.22
C GLU A 164 20.14 -9.08 28.82
N ILE A 165 20.33 -9.09 30.15
CA ILE A 165 21.38 -8.30 30.82
C ILE A 165 22.79 -8.73 30.37
N SER A 166 23.04 -10.03 30.14
CA SER A 166 24.33 -10.49 29.62
C SER A 166 24.58 -10.04 28.18
N ARG A 167 23.55 -10.02 27.32
CA ARG A 167 23.65 -9.47 25.96
C ARG A 167 23.82 -7.95 25.98
N GLN A 168 23.13 -7.22 26.85
CA GLN A 168 23.31 -5.78 27.05
C GLN A 168 24.68 -5.45 27.67
N ALA A 169 25.20 -6.29 28.58
CA ALA A 169 26.53 -6.12 29.17
C ALA A 169 27.64 -6.42 28.17
N VAL A 170 27.45 -7.37 27.26
CA VAL A 170 28.35 -7.58 26.10
C VAL A 170 28.30 -6.38 25.15
N GLN A 171 27.13 -5.74 24.99
CA GLN A 171 26.95 -4.57 24.13
C GLN A 171 27.47 -3.26 24.75
N VAL A 172 27.45 -3.13 26.08
CA VAL A 172 28.05 -2.00 26.82
C VAL A 172 29.56 -2.24 27.03
N GLY A 173 29.98 -3.48 27.23
CA GLY A 173 31.39 -3.88 27.38
C GLY A 173 32.20 -3.83 26.09
N SER A 174 31.56 -3.91 24.91
CA SER A 174 32.23 -3.72 23.61
C SER A 174 32.40 -2.25 23.20
N THR A 175 32.01 -1.28 24.04
CA THR A 175 32.18 0.16 23.74
C THR A 175 33.64 0.58 23.62
N ALA A 176 34.60 -0.27 24.04
CA ALA A 176 36.03 0.01 23.87
C ALA A 176 36.64 -0.57 22.58
N LEU A 177 36.06 -1.59 21.94
CA LEU A 177 36.67 -2.30 20.80
C LEU A 177 35.59 -2.89 19.89
N GLY A 178 35.14 -2.08 18.93
CA GLY A 178 34.23 -2.53 17.87
C GLY A 178 33.56 -1.34 17.19
N LEU A 179 34.23 -0.76 16.20
CA LEU A 179 33.62 0.19 15.27
C LEU A 179 32.31 -0.44 14.74
N PRO A 180 31.14 0.20 14.90
CA PRO A 180 29.87 -0.47 14.67
C PRO A 180 29.69 -0.74 13.18
N ARG A 181 29.18 -1.93 12.82
CA ARG A 181 28.75 -2.39 11.48
C ARG A 181 28.15 -1.34 10.54
N ARG A 182 27.55 -0.28 11.07
CA ARG A 182 27.04 0.87 10.29
C ARG A 182 28.15 1.62 9.54
N LEU A 183 29.37 1.63 10.06
CA LEU A 183 30.56 2.16 9.38
C LEU A 183 31.04 1.22 8.28
N GLU A 184 30.97 -0.09 8.48
CA GLU A 184 31.30 -1.07 7.44
C GLU A 184 30.29 -1.00 6.29
N GLU A 185 28.99 -0.93 6.57
CA GLU A 185 27.96 -0.77 5.53
C GLU A 185 28.05 0.57 4.78
N THR A 186 28.51 1.65 5.44
CA THR A 186 28.73 2.94 4.77
C THR A 186 30.05 2.98 4.01
N LEU A 187 31.12 2.36 4.51
CA LEU A 187 32.38 2.20 3.77
C LEU A 187 32.20 1.29 2.56
N GLU A 188 31.46 0.18 2.69
CA GLU A 188 31.22 -0.77 1.61
C GLU A 188 30.36 -0.16 0.49
N LYS A 189 29.39 0.71 0.84
CA LYS A 189 28.64 1.52 -0.14
C LYS A 189 29.50 2.60 -0.82
N LEU A 190 30.51 3.12 -0.13
CA LEU A 190 31.43 4.14 -0.65
C LEU A 190 32.52 3.52 -1.55
N GLU A 191 33.00 2.33 -1.20
CA GLU A 191 34.00 1.55 -1.95
C GLU A 191 33.43 0.97 -3.25
N ARG A 192 32.14 0.61 -3.29
CA ARG A 192 31.44 0.18 -4.52
C ARG A 192 31.14 1.32 -5.51
N GLY A 193 31.45 2.58 -5.17
CA GLY A 193 31.19 3.73 -6.03
C GLY A 193 29.69 4.06 -6.22
N ASP A 194 28.83 3.49 -5.38
CA ASP A 194 27.36 3.54 -5.53
C ASP A 194 26.70 4.69 -4.77
N LEU A 195 27.50 5.64 -4.27
CA LEU A 195 27.01 6.94 -3.81
C LEU A 195 26.56 7.79 -5.01
N ARG A 196 25.51 7.32 -5.68
CA ARG A 196 24.61 8.20 -6.42
C ARG A 196 23.86 9.00 -5.37
N VAL A 197 24.41 10.16 -5.02
CA VAL A 197 23.67 11.23 -4.36
C VAL A 197 22.62 11.70 -5.35
N ARG A 198 21.55 10.91 -5.50
CA ARG A 198 20.32 11.34 -6.14
C ARG A 198 19.66 12.22 -5.10
N VAL A 199 19.97 13.51 -5.17
CA VAL A 199 19.07 14.54 -4.62
C VAL A 199 17.79 14.43 -5.46
N ARG A 200 16.94 13.44 -5.15
CA ARG A 200 15.52 13.55 -5.45
C ARG A 200 15.02 14.64 -4.52
N SER A 201 15.27 15.90 -4.88
CA SER A 201 14.46 16.94 -4.30
C SER A 201 13.06 16.69 -4.88
N THR A 202 12.15 16.33 -4.01
CA THR A 202 10.70 16.35 -4.30
C THR A 202 10.30 17.70 -4.91
N GLU A 203 11.09 18.76 -4.66
CA GLU A 203 11.03 20.06 -5.33
C GLU A 203 11.32 19.99 -6.84
N THR A 204 12.28 19.20 -7.32
CA THR A 204 12.58 19.07 -8.75
C THR A 204 11.43 18.40 -9.50
N ASP A 205 10.86 17.32 -8.95
CA ASP A 205 9.70 16.66 -9.55
C ASP A 205 8.46 17.57 -9.54
N ARG A 206 8.27 18.38 -8.48
CA ARG A 206 7.24 19.42 -8.41
C ARG A 206 7.45 20.51 -9.48
N LEU A 207 8.69 20.96 -9.66
CA LEU A 207 9.04 21.95 -10.69
C LEU A 207 8.84 21.40 -12.10
N ILE A 208 9.23 20.15 -12.37
CA ILE A 208 9.03 19.50 -13.68
C ILE A 208 7.55 19.35 -13.99
N ARG A 209 6.72 18.94 -13.02
CA ARG A 209 5.26 18.86 -13.19
C ARG A 209 4.62 20.23 -13.41
N ARG A 210 5.08 21.26 -12.68
CA ARG A 210 4.63 22.65 -12.85
C ARG A 210 5.00 23.18 -14.24
N LEU A 211 6.23 22.92 -14.69
CA LEU A 211 6.71 23.25 -16.03
C LEU A 211 5.91 22.53 -17.11
N GLY A 212 5.59 21.24 -16.93
CA GLY A 212 4.74 20.50 -17.87
C GLY A 212 3.32 21.05 -17.97
N GLY A 213 2.71 21.45 -16.84
CA GLY A 213 1.41 22.13 -16.80
C GLY A 213 1.45 23.51 -17.48
N MET A 214 2.50 24.30 -17.25
CA MET A 214 2.72 25.58 -17.91
C MET A 214 2.91 25.42 -19.42
N GLN A 215 3.73 24.46 -19.85
CA GLN A 215 3.99 24.18 -21.26
C GLN A 215 2.72 23.76 -22.00
N MET A 216 1.88 22.92 -21.39
CA MET A 216 0.57 22.57 -21.94
C MET A 216 -0.33 23.81 -22.06
N GLY A 217 -0.35 24.68 -21.04
CA GLY A 217 -1.07 25.95 -21.08
C GLY A 217 -0.62 26.86 -22.23
N THR A 218 0.70 26.99 -22.45
CA THR A 218 1.27 27.76 -23.57
C THR A 218 0.85 27.18 -24.93
N ASN A 219 0.88 25.85 -25.09
CA ASN A 219 0.45 25.19 -26.33
C ASN A 219 -1.03 25.48 -26.64
N TYR A 220 -1.93 25.38 -25.65
CA TYR A 220 -3.33 25.72 -25.86
C TYR A 220 -3.54 27.20 -26.20
N ALA A 221 -2.81 28.11 -25.55
CA ALA A 221 -2.89 29.55 -25.85
C ALA A 221 -2.45 29.86 -27.30
N LEU A 222 -1.40 29.19 -27.79
CA LEU A 222 -0.95 29.32 -29.18
C LEU A 222 -1.98 28.78 -30.18
N ILE A 223 -2.61 27.65 -29.89
CA ILE A 223 -3.65 27.08 -30.75
C ILE A 223 -4.88 28.01 -30.80
N ILE A 224 -5.33 28.51 -29.65
CA ILE A 224 -6.47 29.43 -29.58
C ILE A 224 -6.18 30.70 -30.37
N SER A 225 -5.00 31.31 -30.22
CA SER A 225 -4.65 32.53 -30.94
C SER A 225 -4.57 32.31 -32.45
N ALA A 226 -3.96 31.20 -32.89
CA ALA A 226 -3.88 30.84 -34.30
C ALA A 226 -5.25 30.61 -34.94
N PHE A 227 -6.13 29.84 -34.29
CA PHE A 227 -7.48 29.59 -34.81
C PHE A 227 -8.39 30.82 -34.73
N THR A 228 -8.21 31.71 -33.74
CA THR A 228 -8.96 32.97 -33.65
C THR A 228 -8.56 33.93 -34.76
N LEU A 229 -7.26 34.06 -35.03
CA LEU A 229 -6.76 34.84 -36.17
C LEU A 229 -7.24 34.25 -37.51
N SER A 230 -7.15 32.94 -37.67
CA SER A 230 -7.62 32.24 -38.86
C SER A 230 -9.13 32.44 -39.08
N ALA A 231 -9.95 32.30 -38.04
CA ALA A 231 -11.38 32.55 -38.10
C ALA A 231 -11.70 34.01 -38.50
N THR A 232 -10.94 34.97 -37.98
CA THR A 232 -11.10 36.40 -38.29
C THR A 232 -10.80 36.68 -39.76
N ILE A 233 -9.69 36.14 -40.30
CA ILE A 233 -9.30 36.30 -41.70
C ILE A 233 -10.34 35.65 -42.64
N LEU A 234 -10.80 34.44 -42.32
CA LEU A 234 -11.81 33.73 -43.12
C LEU A 234 -13.15 34.46 -43.15
N LEU A 235 -13.52 35.13 -42.05
CA LEU A 235 -14.73 35.93 -41.95
C LEU A 235 -14.64 37.18 -42.82
N VAL A 236 -13.48 37.85 -42.84
CA VAL A 236 -13.22 39.02 -43.71
C VAL A 236 -13.31 38.64 -45.19
N HIS A 237 -12.91 37.42 -45.57
CA HIS A 237 -13.01 36.91 -46.93
C HIS A 237 -14.39 36.31 -47.31
N ASN A 238 -15.45 36.57 -46.52
CA ASN A 238 -16.81 36.04 -46.73
C ASN A 238 -16.93 34.50 -46.73
N MET A 239 -15.95 33.77 -46.18
CA MET A 239 -15.99 32.31 -46.04
C MET A 239 -16.60 31.91 -44.69
N VAL A 240 -17.88 32.24 -44.50
CA VAL A 240 -18.59 32.16 -43.20
C VAL A 240 -18.56 30.74 -42.59
N TRP A 241 -18.72 29.70 -43.41
CA TRP A 241 -18.74 28.31 -42.93
C TRP A 241 -17.38 27.84 -42.39
N LEU A 242 -16.29 28.23 -43.05
CA LEU A 242 -14.93 27.91 -42.59
C LEU A 242 -14.53 28.75 -41.37
N ALA A 243 -14.96 30.01 -41.32
CA ALA A 243 -14.78 30.86 -40.14
C ALA A 243 -15.49 30.28 -38.91
N ALA A 244 -16.72 29.77 -39.07
CA ALA A 244 -17.47 29.11 -38.01
C ALA A 244 -16.77 27.83 -37.51
N LEU A 245 -16.23 27.02 -38.42
CA LEU A 245 -15.47 25.81 -38.07
C LEU A 245 -14.19 26.16 -37.28
N ALA A 246 -13.42 27.14 -37.74
CA ALA A 246 -12.22 27.60 -37.03
C ALA A 246 -12.54 28.18 -35.65
N GLY A 247 -13.66 28.93 -35.54
CA GLY A 247 -14.17 29.44 -34.27
C GLY A 247 -14.60 28.34 -33.29
N LEU A 248 -15.23 27.26 -33.77
CA LEU A 248 -15.58 26.11 -32.94
C LEU A 248 -14.35 25.38 -32.40
N VAL A 249 -13.31 25.23 -33.21
CA VAL A 249 -12.03 24.63 -32.77
C VAL A 249 -11.34 25.51 -31.72
N ALA A 250 -11.35 26.84 -31.90
CA ALA A 250 -10.86 27.78 -30.89
C ALA A 250 -11.65 27.70 -29.57
N ALA A 251 -12.98 27.61 -29.64
CA ALA A 251 -13.83 27.48 -28.46
C ALA A 251 -13.60 26.14 -27.72
N GLY A 252 -13.47 25.04 -28.45
CA GLY A 252 -13.19 23.71 -27.88
C GLY A 252 -11.84 23.64 -27.18
N THR A 253 -10.80 24.22 -27.79
CA THR A 253 -9.46 24.31 -27.18
C THR A 253 -9.43 25.28 -26.00
N GLY A 254 -10.21 26.36 -26.02
CA GLY A 254 -10.44 27.25 -24.88
C GLY A 254 -11.08 26.53 -23.68
N LEU A 255 -12.06 25.67 -23.91
CA LEU A 255 -12.66 24.84 -22.86
C LEU A 255 -11.66 23.83 -22.28
N ALA A 256 -10.80 23.24 -23.12
CA ALA A 256 -9.74 22.33 -22.67
C ALA A 256 -8.71 23.06 -21.79
N LEU A 257 -8.29 24.26 -22.18
CA LEU A 257 -7.42 25.12 -21.37
C LEU A 257 -8.05 25.48 -20.02
N PHE A 258 -9.33 25.86 -20.02
CA PHE A 258 -10.05 26.18 -18.78
C PHE A 258 -10.14 24.99 -17.83
N ARG A 259 -10.39 23.78 -18.35
CA ARG A 259 -10.38 22.54 -17.55
C ARG A 259 -8.99 22.24 -16.99
N LEU A 260 -7.93 22.46 -17.76
CA LEU A 260 -6.55 22.25 -17.34
C LEU A 260 -6.18 23.21 -16.20
N LEU A 261 -6.52 24.50 -16.31
CA LEU A 261 -6.31 25.49 -15.25
C LEU A 261 -7.06 25.13 -13.97
N ARG A 262 -8.34 24.72 -14.06
CA ARG A 262 -9.11 24.23 -12.91
C ARG A 262 -8.55 22.95 -12.30
N ARG A 263 -7.88 22.11 -13.07
CA ARG A 263 -7.22 20.91 -12.55
C ARG A 263 -5.97 21.28 -11.76
N LEU A 264 -5.16 22.21 -12.27
CA LEU A 264 -3.96 22.72 -11.59
C LEU A 264 -4.31 23.43 -10.27
N ASP A 265 -5.30 24.31 -10.26
CA ASP A 265 -5.75 25.04 -9.06
C ASP A 265 -6.30 24.10 -7.97
N ARG A 266 -7.02 23.03 -8.37
CA ARG A 266 -7.46 22.00 -7.40
C ARG A 266 -6.30 21.24 -6.75
N PHE A 267 -5.22 20.99 -7.49
CA PHE A 267 -4.04 20.33 -6.93
C PHE A 267 -3.27 21.24 -5.96
N GLU A 268 -3.18 22.55 -6.23
CA GLU A 268 -2.53 23.50 -5.31
C GLU A 268 -3.28 23.66 -3.97
N ARG A 269 -4.59 23.35 -3.91
CA ARG A 269 -5.39 23.43 -2.66
C ARG A 269 -5.44 22.16 -1.83
N MET A 270 -5.01 21.02 -2.37
CA MET A 270 -5.01 19.72 -1.65
C MET A 270 -3.69 19.45 -0.91
N PHE A 271 -2.74 20.37 -0.97
CA PHE A 271 -1.45 20.36 -0.26
C PHE A 271 -1.27 21.68 0.48
#